data_AF-A0A284RA24-F1
#
_entry.id   AF-A0A284RA24-F1
#
_cell.length_a   1.000
_cell.length_b   1.000
_cell.length_c   1.000
_cell.angle_alpha   90.00
_cell.angle_beta   90.00
_cell.angle_gamma   90.00
#
_symmetry.space_group_name_H-M   'P 1'
#
loop_
_entity.id
_entity.type
_entity.pdbx_description
1 polymer ?
#
loop_
_entity_poly.entity_id
_entity_poly.type
_entity_poly.pdbx_seq_one_letter_code
_entity_poly.pdbx_strand_id
1 'polypeptide(L)'
;MIAEIDKDDFEAMLERARAAGVRSMIITGGSLHESREALGLAETHGLYATVGCHPTRSGQFDKFRGGPEAYLKALDELLEKHKQGKGRVVAVGECGLDYDRTHFASPETQKTHFRSQLALAKKHHLPLFLHSRAAHKDFVSILQEEGFGEDGGRAVGGKGGVVHSFTGTVEELNELMNMGFHIRHV
;
A
#
# COMPACT_ATOMS: atom_id res chain seq x y z
N MET A 1 9.34 9.76 3.42
CA MET A 1 10.19 10.37 4.46
C MET A 1 9.30 10.57 5.66
N ILE A 2 9.29 9.62 6.60
CA ILE A 2 8.68 9.86 7.90
C ILE A 2 9.73 10.72 8.60
N ALA A 3 9.44 12.01 8.78
CA ALA A 3 10.27 12.87 9.61
C ALA A 3 10.32 12.25 11.01
N GLU A 4 11.43 12.39 11.74
CA GLU A 4 11.45 12.12 13.18
C GLU A 4 10.42 13.05 13.83
N ILE A 5 9.21 12.56 14.05
CA ILE A 5 8.17 13.30 14.76
C ILE A 5 8.51 13.14 16.23
N ASP A 6 8.79 14.25 16.91
CA ASP A 6 8.86 14.30 18.37
C ASP A 6 7.57 13.68 18.92
N LYS A 7 7.68 12.73 19.86
CA LYS A 7 6.52 12.00 20.41
C LYS A 7 5.46 12.97 20.96
N ASP A 8 5.92 14.08 21.53
CA ASP A 8 5.04 15.10 22.10
C ASP A 8 4.28 15.87 20.99
N ASP A 9 4.91 16.10 19.83
CA ASP A 9 4.24 16.72 18.69
C ASP A 9 3.28 15.74 17.98
N PHE A 10 3.59 14.44 17.97
CA PHE A 10 2.70 13.43 17.40
C PHE A 10 1.36 13.35 18.15
N GLU A 11 1.39 13.28 19.49
CA GLU A 11 0.16 13.29 20.30
C GLU A 11 -0.61 14.60 20.16
N ALA A 12 0.09 15.74 20.16
CA ALA A 12 -0.54 17.03 19.92
C ALA A 12 -1.21 17.10 18.53
N MET A 13 -0.62 16.49 17.50
CA MET A 13 -1.20 16.37 16.17
C MET A 13 -2.46 15.51 16.17
N LEU A 14 -2.46 14.38 16.87
CA LEU A 14 -3.63 13.51 16.99
C LEU A 14 -4.80 14.23 17.68
N GLU A 15 -4.53 14.99 18.74
CA GLU A 15 -5.55 15.80 19.42
C GLU A 15 -6.14 16.88 18.50
N ARG A 16 -5.30 17.60 17.75
CA ARG A 16 -5.76 18.57 16.75
C ARG A 16 -6.68 17.92 15.71
N ALA A 17 -6.32 16.74 15.23
CA ALA A 17 -7.11 16.02 14.25
C ALA A 17 -8.46 15.54 14.82
N ARG A 18 -8.47 15.02 16.06
CA ARG A 18 -9.70 14.63 16.76
C ARG A 18 -10.62 15.85 16.95
N ALA A 19 -10.06 16.98 17.38
CA ALA A 19 -10.80 18.24 17.53
C ALA A 19 -11.38 18.75 16.20
N ALA A 20 -10.70 18.49 15.07
CA ALA A 20 -11.19 18.79 13.72
C ALA A 20 -12.22 17.77 13.19
N GLY A 21 -12.60 16.75 13.97
CA GLY A 21 -13.60 15.75 13.61
C GLY A 21 -13.06 14.52 12.87
N VAL A 22 -11.74 14.34 12.78
CA VAL A 22 -11.13 13.13 12.21
C VAL A 22 -11.42 11.94 13.15
N ARG A 23 -12.13 10.94 12.63
CA ARG A 23 -12.57 9.76 13.40
C ARG A 23 -11.66 8.55 13.27
N SER A 24 -10.87 8.48 12.21
CA SER A 24 -10.01 7.34 11.91
C SER A 24 -8.84 7.79 11.05
N MET A 25 -7.70 7.15 11.26
CA MET A 25 -6.49 7.40 10.46
C MET A 25 -5.86 6.06 10.09
N ILE A 26 -5.25 6.04 8.91
CA ILE A 26 -4.47 4.91 8.41
C ILE A 26 -3.04 5.39 8.28
N ILE A 27 -2.12 4.76 9.00
CA ILE A 27 -0.69 5.02 8.88
C ILE A 27 -0.13 4.13 7.77
N THR A 28 0.49 4.75 6.78
CA THR A 28 1.00 4.05 5.60
C THR A 28 2.35 3.40 5.89
N GLY A 29 2.45 2.10 5.68
CA GLY A 29 3.72 1.37 5.61
C GLY A 29 4.24 1.31 4.18
N GLY A 30 5.49 1.74 3.94
CA GLY A 30 6.14 1.73 2.61
C GLY A 30 7.23 0.68 2.44
N SER A 31 7.51 -0.12 3.47
CA SER A 31 8.45 -1.25 3.46
C SER A 31 8.14 -2.17 4.63
N LEU A 32 8.77 -3.35 4.72
CA LEU A 32 8.64 -4.25 5.86
C LEU A 32 9.01 -3.58 7.19
N HIS A 33 10.04 -2.75 7.22
CA HIS A 33 10.45 -2.02 8.42
C HIS A 33 9.43 -0.93 8.79
N GLU A 34 9.11 -0.03 7.84
CA GLU A 34 8.14 1.05 8.05
C GLU A 34 6.74 0.51 8.38
N SER A 35 6.37 -0.67 7.84
CA SER A 35 5.12 -1.35 8.19
C SER A 35 5.07 -1.78 9.66
N ARG A 36 6.20 -2.24 10.23
CA ARG A 36 6.27 -2.59 11.67
C ARG A 36 6.13 -1.35 12.54
N GLU A 37 6.75 -0.25 12.15
CA GLU A 37 6.63 1.03 12.86
C GLU A 37 5.20 1.57 12.79
N ALA A 38 4.59 1.57 11.60
CA ALA A 38 3.20 1.97 11.39
C ALA A 38 2.23 1.15 12.25
N LEU A 39 2.43 -0.16 12.32
CA LEU A 39 1.64 -1.06 13.18
C LEU A 39 1.83 -0.75 14.66
N GLY A 40 3.06 -0.49 15.12
CA GLY A 40 3.33 -0.13 16.52
C GLY A 40 2.64 1.17 16.94
N LEU A 41 2.69 2.18 16.07
CA LEU A 41 1.96 3.44 16.28
C LEU A 41 0.44 3.20 16.24
N ALA A 42 -0.05 2.43 15.27
CA ALA A 42 -1.47 2.14 15.13
C ALA A 42 -2.03 1.39 16.35
N GLU A 43 -1.27 0.45 16.90
CA GLU A 43 -1.64 -0.28 18.11
C GLU A 43 -1.67 0.66 19.34
N THR A 44 -0.63 1.50 19.50
CA THR A 44 -0.49 2.43 20.62
C THR A 44 -1.62 3.46 20.67
N HIS A 45 -1.96 4.06 19.53
CA HIS A 45 -2.89 5.19 19.46
C HIS A 45 -4.30 4.82 18.95
N GLY A 46 -4.58 3.53 18.76
CA GLY A 46 -5.88 3.04 18.29
C GLY A 46 -6.20 3.45 16.85
N LEU A 47 -5.18 3.51 15.99
CA LEU A 47 -5.30 3.82 14.57
C LEU A 47 -5.28 2.53 13.74
N TYR A 48 -5.27 2.68 12.41
CA TYR A 48 -5.10 1.58 11.46
C TYR A 48 -3.78 1.72 10.71
N ALA A 49 -3.34 0.65 10.05
CA ALA A 49 -2.14 0.70 9.22
C ALA A 49 -2.34 -0.03 7.89
N THR A 50 -1.46 0.27 6.94
CA THR A 50 -1.24 -0.55 5.75
C THR A 50 0.05 -1.37 5.92
N VAL A 51 0.13 -2.51 5.24
CA VAL A 51 1.36 -3.31 5.16
C VAL A 51 1.69 -3.57 3.71
N GLY A 52 2.91 -3.23 3.30
CA GLY A 52 3.36 -3.36 1.92
C GLY A 52 4.77 -2.82 1.71
N CYS A 53 5.14 -2.70 0.44
CA CYS A 53 6.42 -2.22 -0.01
C CYS A 53 6.24 -1.34 -1.24
N HIS A 54 6.58 -0.07 -1.06
CA HIS A 54 6.46 1.00 -2.04
C HIS A 54 7.35 0.72 -3.26
N PRO A 55 6.99 1.16 -4.48
CA PRO A 55 7.83 0.99 -5.67
C PRO A 55 9.29 1.40 -5.45
N THR A 56 9.55 2.53 -4.79
CA THR A 56 10.93 3.01 -4.50
C THR A 56 11.68 2.17 -3.46
N ARG A 57 10.99 1.29 -2.74
CA ARG A 57 11.58 0.35 -1.77
C ARG A 57 11.60 -1.09 -2.30
N SER A 58 11.05 -1.36 -3.48
CA SER A 58 10.90 -2.71 -4.03
C SER A 58 12.22 -3.49 -4.15
N GLY A 59 13.36 -2.81 -4.39
CA GLY A 59 14.68 -3.45 -4.36
C GLY A 59 15.10 -4.01 -2.99
N GLN A 60 14.35 -3.75 -1.91
CA GLN A 60 14.57 -4.40 -0.62
C GLN A 60 14.20 -5.89 -0.62
N PHE A 61 13.27 -6.34 -1.48
CA PHE A 61 12.97 -7.77 -1.63
C PHE A 61 14.23 -8.54 -2.04
N ASP A 62 14.91 -8.06 -3.08
CA ASP A 62 16.10 -8.72 -3.64
C ASP A 62 17.29 -8.68 -2.67
N LYS A 63 17.37 -7.63 -1.85
CA LYS A 63 18.43 -7.44 -0.85
C LYS A 63 18.12 -8.12 0.48
N PHE A 64 16.93 -8.67 0.67
CA PHE A 64 16.52 -9.27 1.93
C PHE A 64 17.27 -10.57 2.18
N ARG A 65 17.60 -10.83 3.45
CA ARG A 65 18.20 -12.11 3.84
C ARG A 65 17.20 -13.23 3.58
N GLY A 66 17.57 -14.17 2.70
CA GLY A 66 16.67 -15.24 2.26
C GLY A 66 15.90 -14.92 0.97
N GLY A 67 16.17 -13.78 0.34
CA GLY A 67 15.64 -13.41 -0.97
C GLY A 67 14.20 -12.85 -0.95
N PRO A 68 13.65 -12.57 -2.14
CA PRO A 68 12.31 -12.00 -2.31
C PRO A 68 11.20 -12.79 -1.63
N GLU A 69 11.25 -14.12 -1.66
CA GLU A 69 10.26 -15.01 -1.06
C GLU A 69 10.21 -14.84 0.46
N ALA A 70 11.38 -14.68 1.10
CA ALA A 70 11.46 -14.45 2.54
C ALA A 70 10.92 -13.07 2.93
N TYR A 71 11.14 -12.04 2.10
CA TYR A 71 10.56 -10.71 2.34
C TYR A 71 9.04 -10.75 2.20
N LEU A 72 8.52 -11.39 1.14
CA LEU A 72 7.09 -11.55 0.93
C LEU A 72 6.43 -12.31 2.07
N LYS A 73 7.07 -13.40 2.54
CA LYS A 73 6.62 -14.16 3.71
C LYS A 73 6.60 -13.31 4.97
N ALA A 74 7.59 -12.43 5.18
CA ALA A 74 7.59 -11.54 6.34
C ALA A 74 6.46 -10.50 6.30
N LEU A 75 6.07 -10.01 5.12
CA LEU A 75 4.88 -9.16 4.95
C LEU A 75 3.59 -9.95 5.25
N ASP A 76 3.48 -11.16 4.70
CA ASP A 76 2.38 -12.10 4.94
C ASP A 76 2.19 -12.40 6.44
N GLU A 77 3.26 -12.68 7.17
CA GLU A 77 3.23 -12.89 8.61
C GLU A 77 2.74 -11.65 9.38
N LEU A 78 3.11 -10.44 8.95
CA LEU A 78 2.58 -9.20 9.55
C LEU A 78 1.09 -9.03 9.28
N LEU A 79 0.65 -9.29 8.04
CA LEU A 79 -0.75 -9.25 7.66
C LEU A 79 -1.58 -10.23 8.49
N GLU A 80 -1.11 -11.46 8.67
CA GLU A 80 -1.77 -12.48 9.47
C GLU A 80 -1.88 -12.09 10.95
N LYS A 81 -0.75 -11.65 11.54
CA LYS A 81 -0.68 -11.29 12.96
C LYS A 81 -1.61 -10.11 13.30
N HIS A 82 -1.78 -9.17 12.38
CA HIS A 82 -2.51 -7.92 12.62
C HIS A 82 -3.83 -7.83 11.85
N LYS A 83 -4.49 -8.96 11.55
CA LYS A 83 -5.82 -8.97 10.90
C LYS A 83 -6.93 -8.32 11.73
N GLN A 84 -6.82 -8.38 13.05
CA GLN A 84 -7.89 -7.99 13.98
C GLN A 84 -7.33 -7.24 15.20
N GLY A 85 -8.20 -6.62 15.98
CA GLY A 85 -7.83 -5.89 17.19
C GLY A 85 -7.40 -4.44 16.94
N LYS A 86 -6.77 -3.84 17.96
CA LYS A 86 -6.19 -2.50 17.87
C LYS A 86 -4.96 -2.53 16.95
N GLY A 87 -4.77 -1.46 16.17
CA GLY A 87 -3.66 -1.41 15.21
C GLY A 87 -3.78 -2.39 14.06
N ARG A 88 -4.99 -2.90 13.74
CA ARG A 88 -5.16 -3.87 12.66
C ARG A 88 -4.79 -3.28 11.29
N VAL A 89 -4.33 -4.16 10.41
CA VAL A 89 -4.10 -3.85 9.01
C VAL A 89 -5.43 -3.74 8.28
N VAL A 90 -5.59 -2.68 7.49
CA VAL A 90 -6.82 -2.43 6.72
C VAL A 90 -6.60 -2.46 5.20
N ALA A 91 -5.35 -2.45 4.73
CA ALA A 91 -5.04 -2.56 3.31
C ALA A 91 -3.64 -3.15 3.07
N VAL A 92 -3.46 -3.81 1.94
CA VAL A 92 -2.13 -4.15 1.40
C VAL A 92 -1.61 -2.96 0.61
N GLY A 93 -0.42 -2.49 0.95
CA GLY A 93 0.18 -1.30 0.38
C GLY A 93 0.95 -0.50 1.45
N GLU A 94 1.60 0.59 1.09
CA GLU A 94 1.58 1.20 -0.23
C GLU A 94 2.39 0.39 -1.25
N CYS A 95 1.78 0.03 -2.38
CA CYS A 95 2.42 -0.72 -3.46
C CYS A 95 1.95 -0.24 -4.83
N GLY A 96 2.69 -0.56 -5.89
CA GLY A 96 2.39 -0.12 -7.24
C GLY A 96 3.64 0.28 -8.00
N LEU A 97 3.55 1.29 -8.87
CA LEU A 97 4.63 1.71 -9.78
C LEU A 97 4.90 3.22 -9.69
N ASP A 98 6.19 3.60 -9.75
CA ASP A 98 6.65 4.99 -9.79
C ASP A 98 7.82 5.12 -10.78
N TYR A 99 7.49 5.54 -12.00
CA TYR A 99 8.48 5.69 -13.08
C TYR A 99 9.25 7.01 -13.04
N ASP A 100 8.83 7.96 -12.20
CA ASP A 100 9.60 9.18 -11.91
C ASP A 100 10.73 8.93 -10.88
N ARG A 101 10.78 7.72 -10.30
CA ARG A 101 11.67 7.35 -9.20
C ARG A 101 12.48 6.08 -9.48
N THR A 102 12.75 5.81 -10.76
CA THR A 102 13.49 4.62 -11.23
C THR A 102 14.93 4.50 -10.72
N HIS A 103 15.52 5.60 -10.25
CA HIS A 103 16.83 5.59 -9.60
C HIS A 103 16.84 4.88 -8.23
N PHE A 104 15.67 4.68 -7.60
CA PHE A 104 15.56 3.89 -6.37
C PHE A 104 15.33 2.40 -6.64
N ALA A 105 14.57 2.07 -7.67
CA ALA A 105 14.33 0.70 -8.12
C ALA A 105 13.94 0.69 -9.60
N SER A 106 14.50 -0.25 -10.37
CA SER A 106 14.23 -0.36 -11.81
C SER A 106 12.75 -0.67 -12.09
N PRO A 107 12.21 -0.30 -13.26
CA PRO A 107 10.85 -0.68 -13.64
C PRO A 107 10.58 -2.19 -13.51
N GLU A 108 11.54 -3.05 -13.90
CA GLU A 108 11.38 -4.51 -13.78
C GLU A 108 11.28 -4.97 -12.32
N THR A 109 12.11 -4.42 -11.43
CA THR A 109 12.04 -4.67 -9.99
C THR A 109 10.69 -4.24 -9.42
N GLN A 110 10.21 -3.05 -9.79
CA GLN A 110 8.92 -2.54 -9.33
C GLN A 110 7.76 -3.43 -9.80
N LYS A 111 7.71 -3.78 -11.10
CA LYS A 111 6.67 -4.64 -11.69
C LYS A 111 6.65 -6.03 -11.05
N THR A 112 7.82 -6.62 -10.81
CA THR A 112 7.94 -7.95 -10.20
C THR A 112 7.35 -7.95 -8.78
N HIS A 113 7.77 -6.99 -7.96
CA HIS A 113 7.35 -6.94 -6.56
C HIS A 113 5.98 -6.28 -6.35
N PHE A 114 5.44 -5.58 -7.35
CA PHE A 114 4.03 -5.20 -7.34
C PHE A 114 3.13 -6.43 -7.50
N ARG A 115 3.40 -7.30 -8.48
CA ARG A 115 2.63 -8.55 -8.69
C ARG A 115 2.60 -9.43 -7.44
N SER A 116 3.75 -9.62 -6.79
CA SER A 116 3.83 -10.46 -5.58
C SER A 116 2.94 -9.93 -4.43
N GLN A 117 2.81 -8.61 -4.31
CA GLN A 117 1.95 -7.99 -3.29
C GLN A 117 0.46 -8.08 -3.62
N LEU A 118 0.09 -8.11 -4.91
CA LEU A 118 -1.30 -8.36 -5.33
C LEU A 118 -1.78 -9.75 -4.87
N ALA A 119 -0.90 -10.76 -4.86
CA ALA A 119 -1.21 -12.07 -4.31
C ALA A 119 -1.53 -12.03 -2.79
N LEU A 120 -0.88 -11.15 -2.03
CA LEU A 120 -1.19 -10.96 -0.61
C LEU A 120 -2.59 -10.36 -0.41
N ALA A 121 -2.97 -9.37 -1.22
CA ALA A 121 -4.31 -8.77 -1.13
C ALA A 121 -5.41 -9.80 -1.40
N LYS A 122 -5.22 -10.66 -2.42
CA LYS A 122 -6.10 -11.80 -2.72
C LYS A 122 -6.19 -12.77 -1.53
N LYS A 123 -5.04 -13.19 -0.99
CA LYS A 123 -4.94 -14.15 0.12
C LYS A 123 -5.63 -13.65 1.40
N HIS A 124 -5.43 -12.39 1.75
CA HIS A 124 -5.95 -11.82 3.01
C HIS A 124 -7.33 -11.19 2.87
N HIS A 125 -7.91 -11.18 1.66
CA HIS A 125 -9.17 -10.50 1.36
C HIS A 125 -9.17 -9.04 1.81
N LEU A 126 -8.07 -8.34 1.54
CA LEU A 126 -7.89 -6.93 1.90
C LEU A 126 -7.95 -6.04 0.66
N PRO A 127 -8.43 -4.78 0.80
CA PRO A 127 -8.32 -3.79 -0.26
C PRO A 127 -6.84 -3.38 -0.46
N LEU A 128 -6.56 -2.80 -1.62
CA LEU A 128 -5.24 -2.29 -1.98
C LEU A 128 -5.13 -0.78 -1.68
N PHE A 129 -3.95 -0.35 -1.23
CA PHE A 129 -3.55 1.05 -1.16
C PHE A 129 -2.44 1.28 -2.19
N LEU A 130 -2.83 1.85 -3.33
CA LEU A 130 -2.07 1.79 -4.58
C LEU A 130 -1.38 3.12 -4.92
N HIS A 131 -0.15 3.03 -5.39
CA HIS A 131 0.64 4.12 -5.93
C HIS A 131 0.85 3.96 -7.43
N SER A 132 0.56 5.00 -8.21
CA SER A 132 0.82 5.01 -9.64
C SER A 132 1.31 6.39 -10.06
N ARG A 133 2.51 6.45 -10.64
CA ARG A 133 3.09 7.69 -11.17
C ARG A 133 3.87 7.43 -12.46
N ALA A 134 3.51 8.15 -13.52
CA ALA A 134 4.09 8.01 -14.86
C ALA A 134 4.16 6.56 -15.40
N ALA A 135 3.29 5.68 -14.90
CA ALA A 135 3.36 4.24 -15.08
C ALA A 135 2.00 3.58 -15.42
N HIS A 136 1.01 4.37 -15.82
CA HIS A 136 -0.39 3.95 -15.95
C HIS A 136 -0.57 2.67 -16.78
N LYS A 137 0.02 2.63 -17.99
CA LYS A 137 -0.12 1.50 -18.91
C LYS A 137 0.31 0.16 -18.28
N ASP A 138 1.50 0.12 -17.68
CA ASP A 138 2.02 -1.10 -17.05
C ASP A 138 1.27 -1.42 -15.75
N PHE A 139 0.87 -0.38 -15.00
CA PHE A 139 0.09 -0.51 -13.78
C PHE A 139 -1.27 -1.18 -14.04
N VAL A 140 -2.01 -0.70 -15.06
CA VAL A 140 -3.28 -1.29 -15.48
C VAL A 140 -3.10 -2.69 -16.05
N SER A 141 -2.10 -2.90 -16.93
CA SER A 141 -1.81 -4.24 -17.49
C SER A 141 -1.60 -5.26 -16.39
N ILE A 142 -0.79 -4.93 -15.38
CA ILE A 142 -0.53 -5.81 -14.25
C ILE A 142 -1.81 -6.10 -13.44
N LEU A 143 -2.60 -5.08 -13.14
CA LEU A 143 -3.86 -5.28 -12.41
C LEU A 143 -4.80 -6.21 -13.19
N GLN A 144 -4.93 -6.01 -14.50
CA GLN A 144 -5.76 -6.86 -15.37
C GLN A 144 -5.25 -8.31 -15.41
N GLU A 145 -3.95 -8.51 -15.66
CA GLU A 145 -3.28 -9.82 -15.65
C GLU A 145 -3.50 -10.57 -14.33
N GLU A 146 -3.49 -9.84 -13.20
CA GLU A 146 -3.68 -10.38 -11.87
C GLU A 146 -5.16 -10.52 -11.47
N GLY A 147 -6.11 -10.25 -12.36
CA GLY A 147 -7.54 -10.43 -12.13
C GLY A 147 -8.23 -9.29 -11.38
N PHE A 148 -7.59 -8.12 -11.30
CA PHE A 148 -8.16 -6.86 -10.79
C PHE A 148 -8.73 -5.96 -11.92
N GLY A 149 -8.92 -6.50 -13.11
CA GLY A 149 -9.49 -5.79 -14.27
C GLY A 149 -10.95 -5.37 -14.10
N GLU A 150 -11.70 -6.04 -13.21
CA GLU A 150 -13.13 -5.83 -13.03
C GLU A 150 -13.50 -5.91 -11.53
N ASP A 151 -14.48 -5.12 -11.09
CA ASP A 151 -15.05 -5.09 -9.73
C ASP A 151 -13.97 -5.14 -8.62
N GLY A 152 -12.87 -4.42 -8.82
CA GLY A 152 -11.77 -4.35 -7.85
C GLY A 152 -11.14 -5.71 -7.49
N GLY A 153 -11.24 -6.69 -8.38
CA GLY A 153 -10.68 -8.03 -8.18
C GLY A 153 -11.44 -8.93 -7.21
N ARG A 154 -12.74 -8.68 -6.96
CA ARG A 154 -13.55 -9.53 -6.09
C ARG A 154 -13.55 -11.01 -6.48
N ALA A 155 -13.57 -11.31 -7.78
CA ALA A 155 -13.56 -12.68 -8.29
C ALA A 155 -12.30 -13.47 -7.89
N VAL A 156 -11.18 -12.79 -7.66
CA VAL A 156 -9.91 -13.40 -7.24
C VAL A 156 -9.61 -13.20 -5.76
N GLY A 157 -10.61 -12.78 -4.97
CA GLY A 157 -10.50 -12.59 -3.53
C GLY A 157 -10.05 -11.18 -3.09
N GLY A 158 -9.82 -10.27 -4.03
CA GLY A 158 -9.56 -8.86 -3.74
C GLY A 158 -10.80 -8.11 -3.19
N LYS A 159 -10.59 -6.90 -2.70
CA LYS A 159 -11.66 -6.02 -2.16
C LYS A 159 -11.60 -4.60 -2.73
N GLY A 160 -11.13 -4.46 -3.98
CA GLY A 160 -10.87 -3.16 -4.60
C GLY A 160 -9.67 -2.47 -3.96
N GLY A 161 -9.68 -1.14 -3.98
CA GLY A 161 -8.60 -0.34 -3.43
C GLY A 161 -8.72 1.13 -3.78
N VAL A 162 -7.76 1.91 -3.29
CA VAL A 162 -7.62 3.33 -3.61
C VAL A 162 -6.31 3.54 -4.34
N VAL A 163 -6.33 4.22 -5.49
CA VAL A 163 -5.13 4.78 -6.12
C VAL A 163 -4.91 6.17 -5.52
N HIS A 164 -3.94 6.29 -4.60
CA HIS A 164 -3.92 7.38 -3.62
C HIS A 164 -3.11 8.62 -4.06
N SER A 165 -2.10 8.45 -4.91
CA SER A 165 -1.25 9.53 -5.45
C SER A 165 -1.43 9.67 -6.96
N PHE A 166 -2.69 9.67 -7.40
CA PHE A 166 -3.01 9.74 -8.82
C PHE A 166 -2.70 11.15 -9.37
N THR A 167 -1.88 11.19 -10.43
CA THR A 167 -1.46 12.40 -11.16
C THR A 167 -1.70 12.27 -12.66
N GLY A 168 -2.51 11.29 -13.06
CA GLY A 168 -2.77 10.93 -14.44
C GLY A 168 -3.86 11.77 -15.10
N THR A 169 -4.26 11.36 -16.31
CA THR A 169 -5.30 12.05 -17.08
C THR A 169 -6.72 11.64 -16.65
N VAL A 170 -7.74 12.33 -17.17
CA VAL A 170 -9.15 11.99 -16.91
C VAL A 170 -9.50 10.62 -17.51
N GLU A 171 -8.91 10.27 -18.64
CA GLU A 171 -9.09 8.97 -19.29
C GLU A 171 -8.53 7.85 -18.41
N GLU A 172 -7.32 8.03 -17.88
CA GLU A 172 -6.67 7.11 -16.95
C GLU A 172 -7.48 6.95 -15.65
N LEU A 173 -8.04 8.06 -15.14
CA LEU A 173 -8.93 8.07 -13.98
C LEU A 173 -10.19 7.24 -14.23
N ASN A 174 -10.85 7.45 -15.38
CA ASN A 174 -12.07 6.74 -15.74
C ASN A 174 -11.83 5.25 -15.93
N GLU A 175 -10.70 4.86 -16.53
CA GLU A 175 -10.30 3.47 -16.68
C GLU A 175 -10.19 2.77 -15.31
N LEU A 176 -9.48 3.37 -14.36
CA LEU A 176 -9.31 2.80 -13.02
C LEU A 176 -10.63 2.74 -12.23
N MET A 177 -11.50 3.74 -12.38
CA MET A 177 -12.84 3.70 -11.76
C MET A 177 -13.72 2.58 -12.36
N ASN A 178 -13.67 2.39 -13.68
CA ASN A 178 -14.40 1.30 -14.35
C ASN A 178 -13.89 -0.08 -13.92
N MET A 179 -12.60 -0.21 -13.58
CA MET A 179 -12.03 -1.42 -12.99
C MET A 179 -12.46 -1.64 -11.52
N GLY A 180 -13.19 -0.70 -10.91
CA GLY A 180 -13.71 -0.80 -9.54
C GLY A 180 -12.79 -0.21 -8.46
N PHE A 181 -11.85 0.64 -8.82
CA PHE A 181 -10.98 1.36 -7.87
C PHE A 181 -11.52 2.76 -7.54
N HIS A 182 -11.19 3.22 -6.33
CA HIS A 182 -11.40 4.61 -5.94
C HIS A 182 -10.14 5.43 -6.21
N ILE A 183 -10.32 6.70 -6.51
CA ILE A 183 -9.21 7.60 -6.87
C ILE A 183 -9.11 8.73 -5.87
N ARG A 184 -7.90 8.98 -5.38
CA ARG A 184 -7.55 10.23 -4.70
C ARG A 184 -6.55 10.98 -5.59
N HIS A 185 -7.03 12.09 -6.14
CA HIS A 185 -6.19 13.02 -6.88
C HIS A 185 -5.32 13.81 -5.89
N VAL A 186 -4.04 13.98 -6.22
CA VAL A 186 -3.09 14.85 -5.50
C VAL A 186 -2.83 16.15 -6.23
#